data_AF-A0A0Q4QHG4-F1
#
_entry.id   AF-A0A0Q4QHG4-F1
#
_cell.length_a   1.000
_cell.length_b   1.000
_cell.length_c   1.000
_cell.angle_alpha   90.00
_cell.angle_beta   90.00
_cell.angle_gamma   90.00
#
_symmetry.space_group_name_H-M   'P 1'
#
loop_
_entity.id
_entity.type
_entity.pdbx_description
1 polymer ?
#
loop_
_entity_poly.entity_id
_entity_poly.type
_entity_poly.pdbx_seq_one_letter_code
_entity_poly.pdbx_strand_id
1 'polypeptide(L)'
;MPDIDTNDRLPFPVDPLLAIAHGRAALALVESLIHGLCEAGALTTQQSLEIVERAMDVQFDHATETDGVTTDLWKSHTILSLIAQSIRIDVENAPPAD
;
A
#
# COMPACT_ATOMS: atom_id res chain seq x y z
N MET A 1 -23.27 -15.42 -39.51
CA MET A 1 -22.24 -15.53 -38.46
C MET A 1 -22.73 -14.69 -37.28
N PRO A 2 -22.99 -15.26 -36.09
CA PRO A 2 -23.22 -14.43 -34.92
C PRO A 2 -21.88 -13.89 -34.42
N ASP A 3 -21.89 -12.60 -34.14
CA ASP A 3 -20.84 -11.80 -33.53
C ASP A 3 -20.43 -12.41 -32.18
N ILE A 4 -19.16 -12.75 -32.02
CA ILE A 4 -18.60 -13.08 -30.70
C ILE A 4 -18.35 -11.72 -30.04
N ASP A 5 -19.39 -11.19 -29.40
CA ASP A 5 -19.25 -10.09 -28.45
C ASP A 5 -18.34 -10.58 -27.31
N THR A 6 -17.06 -10.25 -27.44
CA THR A 6 -15.98 -10.70 -26.56
C THR A 6 -15.95 -9.85 -25.27
N ASN A 7 -17.00 -9.06 -25.02
CA ASN A 7 -17.01 -8.07 -23.95
C ASN A 7 -17.72 -8.52 -22.66
N ASP A 8 -18.21 -9.77 -22.60
CA ASP A 8 -18.88 -10.32 -21.42
C ASP A 8 -17.90 -10.97 -20.42
N ARG A 9 -16.68 -10.40 -20.30
CA ARG A 9 -15.81 -10.69 -19.14
C ARG A 9 -16.35 -9.92 -17.95
N LEU A 10 -17.43 -10.44 -17.35
CA LEU A 10 -17.78 -10.10 -15.97
C LEU A 10 -16.51 -10.19 -15.12
N PRO A 11 -16.14 -9.14 -14.36
CA PRO A 11 -15.06 -9.27 -13.40
C PRO A 11 -15.48 -10.36 -12.43
N PHE A 12 -14.69 -11.44 -12.33
CA PHE A 12 -14.92 -12.45 -11.30
C PHE A 12 -15.07 -11.72 -9.97
N PRO A 13 -16.14 -11.94 -9.19
CA PRO A 13 -16.27 -11.32 -7.89
C PRO A 13 -15.09 -11.81 -7.06
N VAL A 14 -14.11 -10.93 -6.85
CA VAL A 14 -12.99 -11.20 -5.95
C VAL A 14 -13.62 -11.37 -4.59
N ASP A 15 -13.47 -12.56 -3.99
CA ASP A 15 -13.96 -12.82 -2.64
C ASP A 15 -13.39 -11.71 -1.72
N PRO A 16 -14.25 -10.89 -1.07
CA PRO A 16 -13.80 -9.79 -0.25
C PRO A 16 -12.82 -10.22 0.85
N LEU A 17 -12.99 -11.44 1.38
CA LEU A 17 -12.12 -11.99 2.40
C LEU A 17 -10.74 -12.34 1.83
N LEU A 18 -10.72 -12.87 0.60
CA LEU A 18 -9.48 -13.17 -0.12
C LEU A 18 -8.74 -11.88 -0.52
N ALA A 19 -9.46 -10.84 -0.93
CA ALA A 19 -8.89 -9.53 -1.22
C ALA A 19 -8.23 -8.92 0.03
N ILE A 20 -8.88 -9.04 1.20
CA ILE A 20 -8.31 -8.61 2.48
C ILE A 20 -7.07 -9.44 2.83
N ALA A 21 -7.11 -10.76 2.66
CA ALA A 21 -5.96 -11.64 2.93
C ALA A 21 -4.76 -11.31 2.04
N HIS A 22 -4.99 -11.08 0.74
CA HIS A 22 -3.94 -10.63 -0.19
C HIS A 22 -3.40 -9.25 0.18
N GLY A 23 -4.26 -8.31 0.56
CA GLY A 23 -3.84 -6.99 1.05
C GLY A 23 -2.94 -7.10 2.28
N ARG A 24 -3.29 -7.96 3.24
CA ARG A 24 -2.47 -8.22 4.44
C ARG A 24 -1.15 -8.90 4.12
N ALA A 25 -1.12 -9.83 3.16
CA ALA A 25 0.12 -10.47 2.73
C ALA A 25 1.06 -9.48 2.02
N ALA A 26 0.51 -8.61 1.16
CA ALA A 26 1.27 -7.55 0.51
C ALA A 26 1.83 -6.55 1.53
N LEU A 27 1.04 -6.18 2.56
CA LEU A 27 1.49 -5.35 3.68
C LEU A 27 2.71 -5.96 4.38
N ALA A 28 2.60 -7.21 4.82
CA ALA A 28 3.69 -7.88 5.53
C ALA A 28 4.95 -8.00 4.66
N LEU A 29 4.79 -8.19 3.34
CA LEU A 29 5.92 -8.22 2.40
C LEU A 29 6.60 -6.86 2.26
N VAL A 30 5.82 -5.78 2.09
CA VAL A 30 6.37 -4.42 1.97
C VAL A 30 7.05 -3.99 3.27
N GLU A 31 6.45 -4.29 4.42
CA GLU A 31 7.04 -4.05 5.74
C GLU A 31 8.37 -4.80 5.89
N SER A 32 8.39 -6.10 5.58
CA SER A 32 9.62 -6.91 5.62
C SER A 32 10.70 -6.39 4.66
N LEU A 33 10.30 -5.88 3.48
CA LEU A 33 11.23 -5.29 2.51
C LEU A 33 11.83 -3.99 3.03
N ILE A 34 11.00 -3.10 3.60
CA ILE A 34 11.47 -1.83 4.18
C ILE A 34 12.43 -2.10 5.33
N HIS A 35 12.08 -3.01 6.24
CA HIS A 35 12.99 -3.44 7.31
C HIS A 35 14.29 -4.01 6.76
N GLY A 36 14.23 -4.92 5.79
CA GLY A 36 15.44 -5.48 5.17
C GLY A 36 16.33 -4.44 4.50
N LEU A 37 15.75 -3.40 3.88
CA LEU A 37 16.51 -2.29 3.30
C LEU A 37 17.15 -1.38 4.37
N CYS A 38 16.47 -1.18 5.50
CA CYS A 38 17.03 -0.47 6.66
C CYS A 38 18.18 -1.26 7.28
N GLU A 39 18.00 -2.57 7.52
CA GLU A 39 19.04 -3.46 8.07
C GLU A 39 20.28 -3.54 7.15
N ALA A 40 20.07 -3.53 5.84
CA ALA A 40 21.15 -3.50 4.85
C ALA A 40 21.85 -2.13 4.76
N GLY A 41 21.38 -1.10 5.48
CA GLY A 41 21.92 0.26 5.43
C GLY A 41 21.67 0.97 4.09
N ALA A 42 20.78 0.45 3.26
CA ALA A 42 20.42 1.04 1.97
C ALA A 42 19.45 2.23 2.14
N LEU A 43 18.69 2.24 3.23
CA LEU A 43 17.81 3.33 3.65
C LEU A 43 17.99 3.58 5.14
N THR A 44 17.89 4.84 5.58
CA THR A 44 17.65 5.14 6.99
C THR A 44 16.16 4.99 7.30
N THR A 45 15.82 4.75 8.58
CA THR A 45 14.41 4.68 9.01
C THR A 45 13.63 5.95 8.65
N GLN A 46 14.27 7.12 8.70
CA GLN A 46 13.67 8.39 8.28
C GLN A 46 13.41 8.44 6.77
N GLN A 47 14.36 7.97 5.94
CA GLN A 47 14.16 7.89 4.49
C GLN A 47 13.03 6.93 4.13
N SER A 48 12.92 5.81 4.85
CA SER A 48 11.82 4.86 4.70
C SER A 48 10.46 5.49 5.02
N LEU A 49 10.37 6.30 6.09
CA LEU A 49 9.16 7.04 6.44
C LEU A 49 8.77 8.04 5.34
N GLU A 50 9.72 8.83 4.85
CA GLU A 50 9.48 9.81 3.76
C GLU A 50 8.98 9.15 2.47
N ILE A 51 9.48 7.95 2.13
CA ILE A 51 9.02 7.20 0.95
C ILE A 51 7.55 6.81 1.10
N VAL A 52 7.16 6.32 2.27
CA VAL A 52 5.78 5.92 2.54
C VAL A 52 4.85 7.13 2.56
N GLU A 53 5.28 8.24 3.17
CA GLU A 53 4.50 9.48 3.18
C GLU A 53 4.26 10.03 1.76
N ARG A 54 5.30 10.06 0.91
CA ARG A 54 5.14 10.44 -0.51
C ARG A 54 4.19 9.51 -1.27
N ALA A 55 4.23 8.21 -0.99
CA ALA A 55 3.32 7.26 -1.61
C ALA A 55 1.86 7.53 -1.20
N MET A 56 1.61 7.90 0.06
CA MET A 56 0.27 8.29 0.53
C MET A 56 -0.24 9.53 -0.19
N ASP A 57 0.61 10.55 -0.34
CA ASP A 57 0.25 11.81 -1.01
C ASP A 57 -0.11 11.58 -2.48
N VAL A 58 0.72 10.85 -3.23
CA VAL A 58 0.44 10.48 -4.63
C VAL A 58 -0.87 9.71 -4.76
N GLN A 59 -1.14 8.82 -3.81
CA GLN A 59 -2.36 8.04 -3.84
C GLN A 59 -3.60 8.87 -3.48
N PHE A 60 -3.46 9.85 -2.60
CA PHE A 60 -4.51 10.82 -2.27
C PHE A 60 -4.82 11.73 -3.46
N ASP A 61 -3.80 12.20 -4.16
CA ASP A 61 -3.96 13.00 -5.38
C ASP A 61 -4.73 12.21 -6.46
N HIS A 62 -4.35 10.95 -6.70
CA HIS A 62 -5.10 10.08 -7.61
C HIS A 62 -6.54 9.79 -7.15
N ALA A 63 -6.80 9.77 -5.84
CA ALA A 63 -8.14 9.59 -5.28
C ALA A 63 -9.05 10.78 -5.55
N THR A 64 -8.49 11.98 -5.53
CA THR A 64 -9.22 13.24 -5.69
C THR A 64 -9.44 13.60 -7.16
N GLU A 65 -8.53 13.20 -8.06
CA GLU A 65 -8.68 13.37 -9.51
C GLU A 65 -9.70 12.41 -10.14
N THR A 66 -9.92 11.25 -9.52
CA THR A 66 -10.90 10.28 -9.99
C THR A 66 -12.25 10.55 -9.31
N ASP A 67 -13.15 11.27 -10.02
CA ASP A 67 -14.50 11.70 -9.57
C ASP A 67 -15.48 10.53 -9.26
N GLY A 68 -14.95 9.34 -9.02
CA GLY A 68 -15.63 8.16 -8.53
C GLY A 68 -14.78 7.56 -7.43
N VAL A 69 -15.19 7.80 -6.18
CA VAL A 69 -14.66 7.11 -5.00
C VAL A 69 -15.01 5.62 -5.12
N THR A 70 -14.23 4.88 -5.90
CA THR A 70 -14.29 3.42 -5.89
C THR A 70 -13.66 2.94 -4.59
N THR A 71 -14.39 2.09 -3.87
CA THR A 71 -14.06 1.55 -2.55
C THR A 71 -12.65 0.96 -2.44
N ASP A 72 -12.04 0.60 -3.57
CA ASP A 72 -10.69 0.03 -3.66
C ASP A 72 -9.57 1.05 -3.44
N LEU A 73 -9.79 2.32 -3.74
CA LEU A 73 -8.75 3.34 -3.62
C LEU A 73 -8.54 3.78 -2.16
N TRP A 74 -9.61 3.74 -1.35
CA TRP A 74 -9.52 3.88 0.11
C TRP A 74 -8.90 2.67 0.80
N LYS A 75 -9.02 1.46 0.22
CA LYS A 75 -8.32 0.28 0.73
C LYS A 75 -6.81 0.45 0.61
N SER A 76 -6.32 0.89 -0.55
CA SER A 76 -4.90 1.17 -0.75
C SER A 76 -4.39 2.27 0.19
N HIS A 77 -5.21 3.28 0.49
CA HIS A 77 -4.83 4.35 1.42
C HIS A 77 -4.75 3.86 2.87
N THR A 78 -5.69 2.99 3.26
CA THR A 78 -5.68 2.31 4.56
C THR A 78 -4.43 1.46 4.72
N ILE A 79 -4.01 0.76 3.66
CA ILE A 79 -2.79 -0.05 3.60
C ILE A 79 -1.55 0.82 3.83
N LEU A 80 -1.38 1.91 3.09
CA LEU A 80 -0.23 2.80 3.26
C LEU A 80 -0.20 3.45 4.65
N SER A 81 -1.35 3.80 5.20
CA SER A 81 -1.46 4.38 6.55
C SER A 81 -0.98 3.42 7.64
N LEU A 82 -1.31 2.12 7.52
CA LEU A 82 -0.85 1.10 8.47
C LEU A 82 0.68 0.90 8.42
N ILE A 83 1.28 0.92 7.22
CA ILE A 83 2.75 0.83 7.07
C ILE A 83 3.41 2.06 7.70
N ALA A 84 2.91 3.26 7.41
CA ALA A 84 3.45 4.50 7.97
C ALA A 84 3.40 4.50 9.50
N GLN A 85 2.32 3.97 10.08
CA GLN A 85 2.17 3.85 11.53
C GLN A 85 3.17 2.86 12.14
N SER A 86 3.41 1.71 11.49
CA SER A 86 4.42 0.73 11.95
C SER A 86 5.82 1.35 11.95
N ILE A 87 6.22 1.99 10.84
CA ILE A 87 7.53 2.64 10.72
C ILE A 87 7.70 3.78 11.73
N ARG A 88 6.64 4.57 11.99
CA ARG A 88 6.70 5.67 12.97
C ARG A 88 6.97 5.14 14.38
N ILE A 89 6.37 4.00 14.76
CA ILE A 89 6.68 3.33 16.03
C ILE A 89 8.16 2.93 16.07
N ASP A 90 8.72 2.43 14.97
CA ASP A 90 10.14 2.07 14.92
C ASP A 90 11.08 3.28 15.02
N VAL A 91 10.72 4.42 14.40
CA VAL A 91 11.45 5.69 14.53
C VAL A 91 11.44 6.19 15.97
N GLU A 92 10.29 6.16 16.63
CA GLU A 92 10.13 6.59 18.02
C GLU A 92 10.88 5.70 19.01
N ASN A 93 11.03 4.40 18.68
CA ASN A 93 11.79 3.45 19.47
C ASN A 93 13.27 3.36 19.09
N ALA A 94 13.71 4.04 18.03
CA ALA A 94 15.10 4.06 17.64
C ALA A 94 15.94 4.79 18.71
N PRO A 95 17.09 4.23 19.12
CA PRO A 95 17.97 4.93 20.05
C PRO A 95 18.39 6.27 19.45
N PRO A 96 18.55 7.33 20.27
CA PRO A 96 19.02 8.62 19.78
C PRO A 96 20.36 8.43 19.08
N ALA A 97 20.48 8.98 17.87
CA ALA A 97 21.75 9.01 17.16
C ALA A 97 22.76 9.82 18.00
N ASP A 98 23.86 9.17 18.39
CA ASP A 98 25.04 9.78 19.02
C ASP A 98 25.72 10.79 18.07
#